data_AF-A0A353G3V6-F1
#
_entry.id   AF-A0A353G3V6-F1
#
_cell.length_a   1.000
_cell.length_b   1.000
_cell.length_c   1.000
_cell.angle_alpha   90.00
_cell.angle_beta   90.00
_cell.angle_gamma   90.00
#
_symmetry.space_group_name_H-M   'P 1'
#
loop_
_entity.id
_entity.type
_entity.pdbx_description
1 polymer ?
#
loop_
_entity_poly.entity_id
_entity_poly.type
_entity_poly.pdbx_seq_one_letter_code
_entity_poly.pdbx_strand_id
1 'polypeptide(L)' 'MTRRYFGTDGIRGQSNVFPMTPDLAMKVGIAVGTIFRRGHHRHRVVIGKDTRLSG' A
#
# COMPACT_ATOMS: atom_id res chain seq x y z
N MET A 1 -15.02 13.68 9.97
CA MET A 1 -15.24 12.54 9.04
C MET A 1 -13.98 11.68 9.03
N THR A 2 -14.11 10.39 9.29
CA THR A 2 -12.96 9.45 9.29
C THR A 2 -12.44 9.29 7.86
N ARG A 3 -11.16 9.57 7.62
CA ARG A 3 -10.55 9.38 6.28
C ARG A 3 -10.59 7.88 5.94
N ARG A 4 -11.20 7.52 4.80
CA ARG A 4 -11.27 6.14 4.30
C ARG A 4 -10.32 5.98 3.11
N TYR A 5 -9.22 5.24 3.31
CA TYR A 5 -8.26 4.95 2.23
C TYR A 5 -8.60 3.66 1.48
N PHE A 6 -9.06 2.62 2.20
CA PHE A 6 -9.35 1.31 1.62
C PHE A 6 -10.84 1.17 1.24
N GLY A 7 -11.09 0.89 -0.04
CA GLY A 7 -12.37 0.40 -0.56
C GLY A 7 -12.44 -1.13 -0.51
N THR A 8 -13.33 -1.73 -1.30
CA THR A 8 -13.48 -3.19 -1.40
C THR A 8 -12.19 -3.88 -1.85
N ASP A 9 -11.53 -3.30 -2.85
CA ASP A 9 -10.37 -3.89 -3.51
C ASP A 9 -9.06 -3.10 -3.27
N GLY A 10 -8.94 -2.47 -2.09
CA GLY A 10 -7.78 -1.65 -1.74
C GLY A 10 -7.91 -0.17 -2.06
N ILE A 11 -6.77 0.50 -2.23
CA ILE A 11 -6.69 1.93 -2.58
C ILE A 11 -6.61 2.03 -4.10
N ARG A 12 -7.58 2.72 -4.71
CA ARG A 12 -7.67 2.88 -6.17
C ARG A 12 -7.77 4.36 -6.55
N GLY A 13 -7.23 4.71 -7.70
CA GLY A 13 -7.25 6.07 -8.24
C GLY A 13 -6.34 6.19 -9.45
N GLN A 14 -6.35 7.36 -10.07
CA GLN A 14 -5.38 7.68 -11.11
C GLN A 14 -3.97 7.82 -10.51
N SER A 15 -2.97 7.25 -11.17
CA SER A 15 -1.57 7.36 -10.72
C SER A 15 -1.16 8.82 -10.59
N ASN A 16 -0.37 9.13 -9.56
CA ASN A 16 0.09 10.47 -9.18
C ASN A 16 -1.01 11.46 -8.77
N VAL A 17 -2.26 11.00 -8.60
CA VAL A 17 -3.38 11.80 -8.11
C VAL A 17 -3.90 11.15 -6.83
N PHE A 18 -4.22 11.95 -5.81
CA PHE A 18 -4.80 11.40 -4.58
C PHE A 18 -6.07 10.56 -4.89
N PRO A 19 -6.18 9.31 -4.39
CA PRO A 19 -5.34 8.69 -3.37
C PRO A 19 -4.13 7.87 -3.90
N MET A 20 -3.88 7.75 -5.20
CA MET A 20 -2.72 7.06 -5.77
C MET A 20 -1.47 7.92 -5.96
N THR A 21 -0.99 8.52 -4.86
CA THR A 21 0.30 9.22 -4.83
C THR A 21 1.44 8.32 -4.33
N PRO A 22 2.69 8.53 -4.77
CA PRO A 22 3.84 7.78 -4.26
C PRO A 22 4.05 7.90 -2.75
N ASP A 23 3.81 9.08 -2.18
CA ASP A 23 3.87 9.32 -0.73
C ASP A 23 2.85 8.46 0.04
N LEU A 24 1.61 8.34 -0.45
CA LEU A 24 0.62 7.49 0.19
C LEU A 24 1.01 6.01 0.08
N ALA A 25 1.50 5.57 -1.08
CA ALA A 25 1.97 4.20 -1.28
C ALA A 25 3.11 3.84 -0.31
N MET A 26 4.08 4.75 -0.11
CA MET A 26 5.16 4.57 0.86
C MET A 26 4.64 4.47 2.30
N LYS A 27 3.72 5.36 2.69
CA LYS A 27 3.10 5.34 4.02
C LYS A 27 2.33 4.04 4.27
N VAL A 28 1.64 3.52 3.26
CA VAL A 28 0.94 2.23 3.33
C VAL A 28 1.94 1.09 3.50
N GLY A 29 3.04 1.08 2.75
CA GLY A 29 4.10 0.07 2.89
C GLY A 29 4.70 0.03 4.30
N ILE A 30 5.01 1.20 4.86
CA ILE A 30 5.49 1.31 6.26
C ILE A 30 4.44 0.77 7.23
N ALA A 31 3.18 1.21 7.11
CA ALA A 31 2.11 0.79 8.01
C ALA A 31 1.89 -0.73 7.96
N VAL A 32 1.84 -1.32 6.77
CA VAL A 32 1.73 -2.77 6.56
C VAL A 32 2.93 -3.49 7.19
N GLY A 33 4.16 -3.03 6.92
CA GLY A 33 5.37 -3.61 7.49
C GLY A 33 5.40 -3.57 9.03
N THR A 34 4.90 -2.50 9.64
CA THR A 34 4.79 -2.37 11.10
C THR A 34 3.69 -3.28 11.66
N ILE A 35 2.51 -3.29 11.05
CA ILE A 35 1.34 -4.04 11.54
C ILE A 35 1.55 -5.55 11.45
N PHE A 36 2.14 -6.05 10.36
CA PHE A 36 2.32 -7.49 10.14
C PHE A 36 3.61 -8.05 10.76
N ARG A 37 4.37 -7.24 11.51
CA ARG A 37 5.55 -7.70 12.23
C ARG A 37 5.14 -8.55 13.43
N ARG A 38 5.23 -9.89 13.28
CA ARG A 38 4.82 -10.87 14.31
C ARG A 38 5.79 -12.04 14.45
N GLY A 39 5.97 -12.55 15.67
CA GLY A 39 6.82 -13.71 15.95
C GLY A 39 8.31 -13.47 15.75
N HIS A 40 9.11 -14.51 15.98
CA HIS A 40 10.58 -14.47 15.90
C HIS A 40 11.07 -15.18 14.64
N HIS A 41 10.94 -14.53 13.50
CA HIS A 41 11.48 -15.00 12.23
C HIS A 41 11.82 -13.82 11.32
N ARG A 42 12.56 -14.07 10.23
CA ARG A 42 12.80 -13.05 9.20
C ARG A 42 11.49 -12.74 8.47
N HIS A 43 11.02 -11.50 8.57
CA HIS A 43 9.84 -11.06 7.83
C HIS A 43 10.18 -10.87 6.35
N ARG A 44 9.29 -11.34 5.47
CA ARG A 44 9.42 -11.23 4.01
C ARG A 44 8.08 -10.83 3.43
N VAL A 45 8.11 -10.02 2.37
CA VAL A 45 6.93 -9.57 1.63
C VAL A 45 7.20 -9.79 0.15
N VAL A 46 6.20 -10.27 -0.58
CA VAL A 46 6.22 -10.37 -2.04
C VAL A 46 5.35 -9.24 -2.58
N ILE A 47 5.89 -8.45 -3.50
CA ILE A 47 5.19 -7.34 -4.15
C ILE A 47 5.01 -7.73 -5.62
N GLY A 48 3.76 -7.82 -6.06
CA GLY A 48 3.39 -7.99 -7.47
C GLY A 48 2.88 -6.68 -8.05
N LYS A 49 3.08 -6.50 -9.36
CA LYS A 49 2.53 -5.39 -10.14
C LYS A 49 1.87 -5.90 -11.41
N ASP A 50 1.01 -5.09 -12.02
CA ASP A 50 0.46 -5.36 -13.35
C ASP A 50 1.40 -4.81 -14.46
N THR A 51 0.90 -4.76 -15.70
CA THR A 51 1.67 -4.29 -16.86
C THR A 51 1.74 -2.76 -16.98
N ARG A 52 1.14 -1.99 -16.07
CA ARG A 52 1.15 -0.52 -16.15
C ARG A 52 2.53 0.05 -15.86
N LEU A 53 2.81 1.20 -16.47
CA LEU A 53 4.03 1.98 -16.23
C LEU A 53 4.12 2.52 -14.79
N SER A 54 2.97 2.75 -14.15
CA SER A 54 2.89 3.29 -12.79
C SER A 54 3.17 2.26 -11.69
N GLY A 55 3.26 0.97 -12.05
CA GLY A 55 3.49 -0.14 -11.12
C GLY A 55 4.95 -0.39 -10.85
#